data_AF-A0AAN8VEQ7-F1
#
_entry.id   AF-A0AAN8VEQ7-F1
#
_cell.length_a   1.000
_cell.length_b   1.000
_cell.length_c   1.000
_cell.angle_alpha   90.00
_cell.angle_beta   90.00
_cell.angle_gamma   90.00
#
_symmetry.space_group_name_H-M   'P 1'
#
loop_
_entity.id
_entity.type
_entity.pdbx_description
1 polymer ?
#
loop_
_entity_poly.entity_id
_entity_poly.type
_entity_poly.pdbx_seq_one_letter_code
_entity_poly.pdbx_strand_id
1 'polypeptide(L)'
;MVCQLLNISYCPPSEIDFSGGKSLASIFSVLFASGIMQMSFPCFILEHRFNGFLMLQILVVYNSLGWKRDDIVRIPVITEDITVHNSEGKVVKSQILPLADAHVSVRNYYVKAYLGETTSVRPKYWLAFPASVPPLGFSTYTIASGGSSTRSSIYTLQTSDESSFEVAQGNLKLTFSTREGKLTHYVNDRTSVKQSVEQSYSFYSAYNGTEKDPQASGAYIFRPNGTFLIGSEKQAPLTVVHGPLIDEVHHQINPWIHQINRLYNGKEHVEVEFTVGPIPVDDGVGKEVVTQLTTTMVTNKTFYTDSSGRDFIKRIRDYRTDWNLEVNQPVAGNYYPINLGIYVQDNTSEFSVLVDRSVGGSSILDGQIELMLHRRLLHDDSRGVAEALNETDCIVNECRGLTIQGKYYFRIDPLGQGARWRHSYGQEIYSPFLLAFTEEDGGNWMGTHVHTFSGFDSSYSLPDNVAMITLEELNDGKVLLRLAHLYEIDEDKDLSTITKVELKKLFLGKKISKVMETNLSANQERAEMEKKRLVWKVEGEPGGETQVIRGGPVDPKTLVVELAPMEIRTFIIHFDSSFFRQ
;
A
#
# COMPACT_ATOMS: atom_id res chain seq x y z
N MET A 1 16.51 -21.99 -23.01
CA MET A 1 16.28 -22.17 -21.56
C MET A 1 16.08 -20.77 -21.00
N VAL A 2 14.83 -20.34 -20.85
CA VAL A 2 14.50 -18.96 -20.46
C VAL A 2 14.33 -18.95 -18.94
N CYS A 3 15.23 -18.25 -18.26
CA CYS A 3 15.19 -18.07 -16.82
C CYS A 3 14.06 -17.07 -16.49
N GLN A 4 12.95 -17.55 -15.93
CA GLN A 4 11.86 -16.74 -15.40
C GLN A 4 12.16 -16.34 -13.95
N LEU A 5 13.14 -15.45 -13.74
CA LEU A 5 13.42 -14.84 -12.44
C LEU A 5 13.75 -13.37 -12.66
N LEU A 6 12.72 -12.56 -12.86
CA LEU A 6 12.74 -11.12 -12.69
C LEU A 6 11.28 -10.72 -12.42
N ASN A 7 10.94 -10.63 -11.13
CA ASN A 7 9.68 -10.07 -10.66
C ASN A 7 9.81 -8.54 -10.75
N ILE A 8 9.95 -8.04 -11.97
CA ILE A 8 9.89 -6.62 -12.28
C ILE A 8 8.41 -6.26 -12.26
N SER A 9 8.04 -5.33 -11.39
CA SER A 9 6.79 -4.60 -11.45
C SER A 9 6.81 -3.72 -12.72
N TYR A 10 6.50 -4.35 -13.85
CA TYR A 10 6.35 -3.76 -15.18
C TYR A 10 4.85 -3.58 -15.43
N CYS A 11 4.40 -2.33 -15.50
CA CYS A 11 3.06 -2.01 -15.98
C CYS A 11 3.19 -1.53 -17.43
N PRO A 12 2.74 -2.28 -18.45
CA PRO A 12 2.59 -1.71 -19.78
C PRO A 12 1.50 -0.62 -19.72
N PRO A 13 1.64 0.49 -20.47
CA PRO A 13 0.54 1.40 -20.69
C PRO A 13 -0.54 0.67 -21.50
N SER A 14 -1.56 0.14 -20.83
CA SER A 14 -2.70 -0.45 -21.53
C SER A 14 -3.80 0.60 -21.68
N GLU A 15 -3.79 1.33 -22.79
CA GLU A 15 -5.05 1.81 -23.35
C GLU A 15 -5.79 0.57 -23.87
N ILE A 16 -6.79 0.10 -23.13
CA ILE A 16 -7.72 -0.92 -23.63
C ILE A 16 -8.96 -0.18 -24.11
N ASP A 17 -9.21 -0.22 -25.41
CA ASP A 17 -10.46 0.23 -26.02
C ASP A 17 -11.57 -0.78 -25.68
N PHE A 18 -12.59 -0.34 -24.95
CA PHE A 18 -13.69 -1.16 -24.45
C PHE A 18 -15.01 -0.95 -25.21
N SER A 19 -14.96 -0.47 -26.46
CA SER A 19 -16.13 -0.29 -27.33
C SER A 19 -16.96 -1.57 -27.61
N GLY A 20 -16.52 -2.74 -27.16
CA GLY A 20 -17.14 -4.05 -27.39
C GLY A 20 -18.30 -4.50 -26.48
N GLY A 21 -19.00 -3.60 -25.79
CA GLY A 21 -20.31 -3.92 -25.18
C GLY A 21 -20.34 -4.91 -24.02
N LYS A 22 -19.25 -5.09 -23.26
CA LYS A 22 -19.27 -5.85 -21.99
C LYS A 22 -19.77 -4.95 -20.84
N SER A 23 -20.54 -5.51 -19.89
CA SER A 23 -20.94 -4.75 -18.70
C SER A 23 -19.72 -4.31 -17.89
N LEU A 24 -19.74 -3.09 -17.34
CA LEU A 24 -18.66 -2.54 -16.49
C LEU A 24 -18.27 -3.51 -15.35
N ALA A 25 -19.24 -4.21 -14.76
CA ALA A 25 -19.00 -5.20 -13.71
C ALA A 25 -18.14 -6.39 -14.18
N SER A 26 -18.34 -6.84 -15.42
CA SER A 26 -17.53 -7.90 -16.03
C SER A 26 -16.10 -7.42 -16.33
N ILE A 27 -15.93 -6.14 -16.68
CA ILE A 27 -14.63 -5.54 -16.98
C ILE A 27 -13.76 -5.45 -15.72
N PHE A 28 -14.32 -5.00 -14.60
CA PHE A 28 -13.60 -4.95 -13.32
C PHE A 28 -13.29 -6.35 -12.76
N SER A 29 -14.13 -7.36 -13.01
CA SER A 29 -13.87 -8.74 -12.58
C SER A 29 -12.68 -9.39 -13.29
N VAL A 30 -12.48 -9.12 -14.59
CA VAL A 30 -11.33 -9.64 -15.36
C VAL A 30 -10.03 -8.95 -14.95
N LEU A 31 -10.09 -7.65 -14.64
CA LEU A 31 -8.93 -6.90 -14.13
C LEU A 31 -8.51 -7.38 -12.74
N PHE A 32 -9.46 -7.74 -11.87
CA PHE A 32 -9.21 -8.29 -10.53
C PHE A 32 -8.59 -9.71 -10.57
N ALA A 33 -9.04 -10.58 -11.48
CA ALA A 33 -8.57 -11.97 -11.57
C ALA A 33 -7.14 -12.12 -12.13
N SER A 34 -6.69 -11.18 -12.96
CA SER A 34 -5.40 -11.31 -13.66
C SER A 34 -4.16 -11.06 -12.79
N GLY A 35 -4.30 -10.51 -11.57
CA GLY A 35 -3.15 -10.15 -10.72
C GLY A 35 -2.23 -9.08 -11.31
N ILE A 36 -2.57 -8.50 -12.47
CA ILE A 36 -1.77 -7.54 -13.23
C ILE A 36 -1.78 -6.13 -12.60
N MET A 37 -2.66 -5.88 -11.62
CA MET A 37 -2.90 -4.55 -11.06
C MET A 37 -2.27 -4.37 -9.66
N GLN A 38 -1.04 -4.86 -9.47
CA GLN A 38 -0.27 -4.71 -8.22
C GLN A 38 0.52 -3.39 -8.13
N MET A 39 0.09 -2.35 -8.84
CA MET A 39 0.83 -1.09 -8.90
C MET A 39 -0.09 0.10 -8.70
N SER A 40 -0.09 0.63 -7.48
CA SER A 40 -0.59 1.98 -7.18
C SER A 40 0.31 3.03 -7.84
N PHE A 41 0.11 3.26 -9.12
CA PHE A 41 0.52 4.48 -9.81
C PHE A 41 -0.72 5.16 -10.37
N PRO A 42 -1.19 6.28 -9.77
CA PRO A 42 -2.12 7.11 -10.47
C PRO A 42 -1.35 7.81 -11.60
N CYS A 43 -1.87 7.65 -12.82
CA CYS A 43 -2.01 8.79 -13.73
C CYS A 43 -0.74 9.24 -14.48
N PHE A 44 -0.32 8.50 -15.51
CA PHE A 44 0.45 9.07 -16.63
C PHE A 44 -0.33 9.09 -17.97
N ILE A 45 -1.41 8.32 -18.11
CA ILE A 45 -2.19 8.20 -19.37
C ILE A 45 -3.37 9.19 -19.46
N LEU A 46 -3.64 9.97 -18.41
CA LEU A 46 -4.74 10.94 -18.40
C LEU A 46 -4.43 12.27 -19.10
N GLU A 47 -3.19 12.49 -19.52
CA GLU A 47 -2.73 13.82 -19.92
C GLU A 47 -3.05 14.18 -21.38
N HIS A 48 -3.53 13.23 -22.19
CA HIS A 48 -4.01 13.51 -23.55
C HIS A 48 -5.48 13.98 -23.61
N ARG A 49 -6.23 13.93 -22.51
CA ARG A 49 -7.69 14.23 -22.47
C ARG A 49 -8.06 15.34 -21.48
N PHE A 50 -7.28 16.42 -21.44
CA PHE A 50 -7.63 17.64 -20.71
C PHE A 50 -7.56 18.87 -21.63
N ASN A 51 -7.93 18.69 -22.89
CA ASN A 51 -8.01 19.77 -23.88
C ASN A 51 -9.48 20.00 -24.28
N GLY A 52 -10.24 20.59 -23.37
CA GLY A 52 -11.62 20.99 -23.64
C GLY A 52 -12.26 21.68 -22.44
N PHE A 53 -12.09 23.00 -22.31
CA PHE A 53 -12.62 23.83 -21.22
C PHE A 53 -14.17 24.00 -21.24
N LEU A 54 -14.88 23.09 -21.90
CA LEU A 54 -16.34 23.04 -22.05
C LEU A 54 -16.95 21.67 -21.69
N MET A 55 -16.13 20.65 -21.40
CA MET A 55 -16.61 19.28 -21.19
C MET A 55 -16.66 18.92 -19.70
N LEU A 56 -17.76 18.26 -19.34
CA LEU A 56 -17.99 17.69 -18.03
C LEU A 56 -17.17 16.41 -17.91
N GLN A 57 -16.31 16.31 -16.88
CA GLN A 57 -15.50 15.11 -16.70
C GLN A 57 -16.17 14.17 -15.70
N ILE A 58 -16.37 12.92 -16.13
CA ILE A 58 -16.93 11.86 -15.31
C ILE A 58 -15.79 11.01 -14.77
N LEU A 59 -15.83 10.80 -13.45
CA LEU A 59 -14.95 9.89 -12.74
C LEU A 59 -15.77 8.78 -12.10
N VAL A 60 -15.49 7.53 -12.47
CA VAL A 60 -15.99 6.35 -11.77
C VAL A 60 -14.90 5.86 -10.81
N VAL A 61 -15.26 5.74 -9.53
CA VAL A 61 -14.38 5.24 -8.47
C VAL A 61 -14.86 3.84 -8.07
N TYR A 62 -14.06 2.82 -8.36
CA TYR A 62 -14.38 1.43 -8.03
C TYR A 62 -13.59 0.96 -6.81
N ASN A 63 -14.28 0.22 -5.93
CA ASN A 63 -13.78 -0.38 -4.71
C ASN A 63 -13.84 -1.91 -4.83
N SER A 64 -12.67 -2.55 -4.82
CA SER A 64 -12.57 -4.01 -4.86
C SER A 64 -12.71 -4.68 -3.49
N LEU A 65 -12.69 -3.92 -2.38
CA LEU A 65 -12.84 -4.48 -1.04
C LEU A 65 -14.29 -4.88 -0.76
N GLY A 66 -14.45 -5.90 0.08
CA GLY A 66 -15.76 -6.33 0.59
C GLY A 66 -16.34 -5.43 1.67
N TRP A 67 -15.74 -4.26 1.93
CA TRP A 67 -16.19 -3.27 2.90
C TRP A 67 -16.57 -1.98 2.20
N LYS A 68 -17.49 -1.21 2.79
CA LYS A 68 -17.69 0.17 2.37
C LYS A 68 -16.40 0.94 2.66
N ARG A 69 -15.93 1.73 1.70
CA ARG A 69 -14.70 2.52 1.85
C ARG A 69 -15.00 4.00 1.66
N ASP A 70 -14.61 4.77 2.67
CA ASP A 70 -14.56 6.23 2.63
C ASP A 70 -13.07 6.63 2.58
N ASP A 71 -12.63 7.27 1.49
CA ASP A 71 -11.22 7.65 1.30
C ASP A 71 -11.07 8.90 0.42
N ILE A 72 -9.87 9.48 0.39
CA ILE A 72 -9.59 10.68 -0.42
C ILE A 72 -9.09 10.28 -1.80
N VAL A 73 -9.83 10.68 -2.84
CA VAL A 73 -9.36 10.63 -4.22
C VAL A 73 -8.52 11.87 -4.49
N ARG A 74 -7.35 11.67 -5.13
CA ARG A 74 -6.43 12.75 -5.51
C ARG A 74 -6.01 12.61 -6.97
N ILE A 75 -6.31 13.61 -7.79
CA ILE A 75 -6.04 13.59 -9.25
C ILE A 75 -5.35 14.88 -9.70
N PRO A 76 -4.49 14.84 -10.73
CA PRO A 76 -3.83 16.04 -11.24
C PRO A 76 -4.78 16.85 -12.12
N VAL A 77 -4.74 18.18 -11.99
CA VAL A 77 -5.61 19.11 -12.73
C VAL A 77 -4.83 20.35 -13.20
N ILE A 78 -5.33 21.00 -14.26
CA ILE A 78 -4.69 22.16 -14.89
C ILE A 78 -5.22 23.52 -14.39
N THR A 79 -6.37 23.51 -13.73
CA THR A 79 -7.07 24.71 -13.21
C THR A 79 -7.47 24.51 -11.76
N GLU A 80 -7.66 25.62 -11.06
CA GLU A 80 -8.14 25.70 -9.67
C GLU A 80 -9.64 26.00 -9.58
N ASP A 81 -10.25 26.42 -10.69
CA ASP A 81 -11.69 26.70 -10.80
C ASP A 81 -12.47 25.39 -11.03
N ILE A 82 -12.54 24.54 -10.01
CA ILE A 82 -13.15 23.20 -10.09
C ILE A 82 -14.22 22.99 -9.02
N THR A 83 -15.32 22.38 -9.43
CA THR A 83 -16.38 21.88 -8.55
C THR A 83 -16.56 20.38 -8.76
N VAL A 84 -16.70 19.65 -7.65
CA VAL A 84 -16.93 18.19 -7.67
C VAL A 84 -18.34 17.92 -7.19
N HIS A 85 -19.09 17.10 -7.94
CA HIS A 85 -20.40 16.59 -7.55
C HIS A 85 -20.34 15.09 -7.32
N ASN A 86 -21.08 14.59 -6.33
CA ASN A 86 -21.26 13.16 -6.13
C ASN A 86 -22.35 12.58 -7.06
N SER A 87 -22.61 11.29 -6.91
CA SER A 87 -23.65 10.55 -7.64
C SER A 87 -25.08 11.05 -7.42
N GLU A 88 -25.33 11.90 -6.41
CA GLU A 88 -26.62 12.54 -6.15
C GLU A 88 -26.69 13.98 -6.72
N GLY A 89 -25.63 14.44 -7.40
CA GLY A 89 -25.51 15.81 -7.90
C GLY A 89 -25.16 16.86 -6.83
N LYS A 90 -24.91 16.43 -5.58
CA LYS A 90 -24.52 17.34 -4.49
C LYS A 90 -23.05 17.70 -4.60
N VAL A 91 -22.74 18.98 -4.34
CA VAL A 91 -21.36 19.47 -4.28
C VAL A 91 -20.63 18.78 -3.12
N VAL A 92 -19.47 18.24 -3.43
CA VAL A 92 -18.55 17.59 -2.48
C VAL A 92 -17.50 18.60 -2.07
N LYS A 93 -17.21 18.64 -0.77
CA LYS A 93 -16.10 19.45 -0.24
C LYS A 93 -14.79 18.96 -0.85
N SER A 94 -14.09 19.84 -1.58
CA SER A 94 -12.84 19.53 -2.27
C SER A 94 -11.73 20.52 -1.91
N GLN A 95 -10.49 20.08 -2.10
CA GLN A 95 -9.27 20.82 -1.81
C GLN A 95 -8.36 20.86 -3.05
N ILE A 96 -7.81 22.02 -3.37
CA ILE A 96 -6.76 22.19 -4.38
C ILE A 96 -5.42 22.32 -3.67
N LEU A 97 -4.45 21.48 -4.04
CA LEU A 97 -3.07 21.49 -3.53
C LEU A 97 -2.08 21.84 -4.64
N PRO A 98 -0.99 22.56 -4.33
CA PRO A 98 0.10 22.79 -5.29
C PRO A 98 0.83 21.47 -5.62
N LEU A 99 1.51 21.44 -6.77
CA LEU A 99 2.48 20.40 -7.09
C LEU A 99 3.82 20.70 -6.42
N ALA A 100 4.42 19.70 -5.76
CA ALA A 100 5.80 19.81 -5.28
C ALA A 100 6.78 19.80 -6.46
N ASP A 101 7.82 20.63 -6.41
CA ASP A 101 8.83 20.73 -7.47
C ASP A 101 9.53 19.39 -7.74
N ALA A 102 9.77 18.60 -6.68
CA ALA A 102 10.30 17.25 -6.80
C ALA A 102 9.42 16.35 -7.68
N HIS A 103 8.08 16.47 -7.59
CA HIS A 103 7.16 15.70 -8.43
C HIS A 103 7.21 16.15 -9.88
N VAL A 104 7.26 17.46 -10.11
CA VAL A 104 7.34 18.02 -11.46
C VAL A 104 8.63 17.56 -12.15
N SER A 105 9.76 17.53 -11.43
CA SER A 105 11.04 17.06 -11.92
C SER A 105 11.02 15.57 -12.30
N VAL A 106 10.54 14.71 -11.39
CA VAL A 106 10.38 13.26 -11.64
C VAL A 106 9.47 13.03 -12.84
N ARG A 107 8.29 13.65 -12.86
CA ARG A 107 7.31 13.54 -13.95
C ARG A 107 7.94 13.90 -15.30
N ASN A 108 8.56 15.08 -15.40
CA ASN A 108 9.09 15.57 -16.68
C ASN A 108 10.14 14.63 -17.29
N TYR A 109 10.97 14.01 -16.45
CA TYR A 109 11.92 13.02 -16.92
C TYR A 109 11.23 11.70 -17.31
N TYR A 110 10.46 11.11 -16.39
CA TYR A 110 9.92 9.76 -16.59
C TYR A 110 8.83 9.67 -17.66
N VAL A 111 8.05 10.74 -17.87
CA VAL A 111 7.14 10.84 -19.02
C VAL A 111 7.91 10.70 -20.32
N LYS A 112 9.04 11.42 -20.46
CA LYS A 112 9.87 11.34 -21.66
C LYS A 112 10.60 9.99 -21.77
N ALA A 113 11.08 9.42 -20.66
CA ALA A 113 11.73 8.11 -20.66
C ALA A 113 10.77 6.99 -21.10
N TYR A 114 9.54 7.01 -20.60
CA TYR A 114 8.57 5.93 -20.84
C TYR A 114 7.75 6.11 -22.13
N LEU A 115 7.36 7.34 -22.46
CA LEU A 115 6.53 7.61 -23.64
C LEU A 115 7.35 8.09 -24.85
N GLY A 116 8.63 8.42 -24.67
CA GLY A 116 9.50 8.94 -25.75
C GLY A 116 9.28 10.42 -26.08
N GLU A 117 8.24 11.05 -25.54
CA GLU A 117 7.84 12.43 -25.85
C GLU A 117 7.68 13.29 -24.60
N THR A 118 7.84 14.61 -24.77
CA THR A 118 7.50 15.59 -23.73
C THR A 118 6.09 16.10 -23.94
N THR A 119 5.21 15.88 -22.98
CA THR A 119 3.84 16.42 -22.98
C THR A 119 3.85 17.95 -22.94
N SER A 120 3.07 18.61 -23.81
CA SER A 120 2.92 20.07 -23.82
C SER A 120 2.03 20.60 -22.70
N VAL A 121 1.06 19.80 -22.25
CA VAL A 121 0.17 20.11 -21.13
C VAL A 121 0.82 19.66 -19.82
N ARG A 122 0.89 20.57 -18.84
CA ARG A 122 1.40 20.27 -17.50
C ARG A 122 0.28 20.46 -16.48
N PRO A 123 -0.02 19.45 -15.64
CA PRO A 123 -0.87 19.68 -14.49
C PRO A 123 -0.22 20.77 -13.62
N LYS A 124 -1.06 21.56 -12.96
CA LYS A 124 -0.61 22.65 -12.07
C LYS A 124 -0.93 22.37 -10.61
N TYR A 125 -1.95 21.56 -10.36
CA TYR A 125 -2.47 21.29 -9.03
C TYR A 125 -2.87 19.83 -8.87
N TRP A 126 -3.05 19.42 -7.63
CA TRP A 126 -3.82 18.25 -7.25
C TRP A 126 -5.20 18.68 -6.78
N LEU A 127 -6.23 18.02 -7.29
CA LEU A 127 -7.58 18.07 -6.73
C LEU A 127 -7.74 16.88 -5.78
N ALA A 128 -8.13 17.14 -4.54
CA ALA A 128 -8.46 16.14 -3.53
C ALA A 128 -9.92 16.27 -3.08
N PHE A 129 -10.63 15.16 -2.96
CA PHE A 129 -12.00 15.12 -2.42
C PHE A 129 -12.33 13.74 -1.84
N PRO A 130 -13.23 13.65 -0.84
CA PRO A 130 -13.67 12.39 -0.29
C PRO A 130 -14.57 11.63 -1.27
N ALA A 131 -14.28 10.36 -1.44
CA ALA A 131 -15.12 9.39 -2.12
C ALA A 131 -15.65 8.36 -1.13
N SER A 132 -16.94 8.04 -1.26
CA SER A 132 -17.66 7.03 -0.48
C SER A 132 -18.14 5.96 -1.45
N VAL A 133 -17.53 4.79 -1.41
CA VAL A 133 -17.76 3.73 -2.39
C VAL A 133 -18.25 2.46 -1.68
N PRO A 134 -19.36 1.85 -2.15
CA PRO A 134 -19.88 0.63 -1.53
C PRO A 134 -18.92 -0.57 -1.67
N PRO A 135 -19.15 -1.65 -0.89
CA PRO A 135 -18.43 -2.91 -1.06
C PRO A 135 -18.53 -3.44 -2.49
N LEU A 136 -17.41 -3.94 -3.02
CA LEU A 136 -17.30 -4.59 -4.34
C LEU A 136 -18.14 -3.85 -5.39
N GLY A 137 -17.86 -2.57 -5.58
CA GLY A 137 -18.81 -1.64 -6.18
C GLY A 137 -18.17 -0.34 -6.65
N PHE A 138 -18.97 0.55 -7.22
CA PHE A 138 -18.48 1.85 -7.67
C PHE A 138 -19.43 3.00 -7.32
N SER A 139 -18.87 4.21 -7.31
CA SER A 139 -19.59 5.48 -7.22
C SER A 139 -19.06 6.43 -8.30
N THR A 140 -19.97 7.18 -8.92
CA THR A 140 -19.65 8.16 -9.95
C THR A 140 -19.58 9.58 -9.37
N TYR A 141 -18.58 10.33 -9.82
CA TYR A 141 -18.34 11.73 -9.49
C TYR A 141 -18.23 12.54 -10.77
N THR A 142 -18.65 13.78 -10.69
CA THR A 142 -18.64 14.71 -11.81
C THR A 142 -17.76 15.90 -11.47
N ILE A 143 -16.82 16.21 -12.34
CA ILE A 143 -15.86 17.30 -12.20
C ILE A 143 -16.16 18.34 -13.28
N ALA A 144 -16.46 19.55 -12.86
CA ALA A 144 -16.84 20.65 -13.74
C ALA A 144 -16.10 21.93 -13.36
N SER A 145 -16.05 22.89 -14.28
CA SER A 145 -15.54 24.24 -13.97
C SER A 145 -16.43 24.90 -12.93
N GLY A 146 -15.84 25.52 -11.91
CA GLY A 146 -16.55 26.35 -10.95
C GLY A 146 -15.79 26.52 -9.63
N GLY A 147 -15.88 27.67 -8.98
CA GLY A 147 -14.97 28.05 -7.90
C GLY A 147 -15.29 27.53 -6.49
N SER A 148 -15.83 26.31 -6.35
CA SER A 148 -16.23 25.78 -5.02
C SER A 148 -15.12 25.05 -4.26
N SER A 149 -14.06 24.58 -4.94
CA SER A 149 -12.93 23.92 -4.27
C SER A 149 -12.11 24.89 -3.42
N THR A 150 -11.74 24.47 -2.21
CA THR A 150 -10.93 25.30 -1.29
C THR A 150 -9.46 25.20 -1.66
N ARG A 151 -8.78 26.33 -1.81
CA ARG A 151 -7.33 26.36 -2.05
C ARG A 151 -6.58 26.14 -0.74
N SER A 152 -5.54 25.32 -0.80
CA SER A 152 -4.65 25.12 0.34
C SER A 152 -3.82 26.38 0.60
N SER A 153 -3.64 26.72 1.87
CA SER A 153 -2.68 27.73 2.30
C SER A 153 -1.28 27.13 2.34
N ILE A 154 -0.28 27.88 1.89
CA ILE A 154 1.11 27.43 1.81
C ILE A 154 1.96 28.33 2.71
N TYR A 155 2.76 27.71 3.57
CA TYR A 155 3.68 28.40 4.46
C TYR A 155 5.07 27.81 4.27
N THR A 156 6.07 28.68 4.12
CA THR A 156 7.48 28.27 4.06
C THR A 156 8.15 28.66 5.37
N LEU A 157 8.60 27.68 6.12
CA LEU A 157 9.25 27.88 7.41
C LEU A 157 10.77 27.96 7.22
N GLN A 158 11.32 29.13 7.49
CA GLN A 158 12.77 29.39 7.48
C GLN A 158 13.41 28.84 8.75
N THR A 159 14.68 28.44 8.65
CA THR A 159 15.45 27.75 9.69
C THR A 159 15.99 28.63 10.81
N SER A 160 15.40 29.82 11.03
CA SER A 160 16.04 30.87 11.83
C SER A 160 15.53 31.06 13.26
N ASP A 161 14.45 30.39 13.69
CA ASP A 161 13.90 30.56 15.04
C ASP A 161 13.92 29.23 15.83
N GLU A 162 14.30 29.26 17.13
CA GLU A 162 14.15 28.14 18.07
C GLU A 162 12.66 27.82 18.27
N SER A 163 12.05 27.22 17.27
CA SER A 163 10.61 26.99 17.22
C SER A 163 10.31 25.61 16.70
N SER A 164 9.38 24.93 17.37
CA SER A 164 8.66 23.80 16.81
C SER A 164 7.36 24.30 16.21
N PHE A 165 6.88 23.65 15.16
CA PHE A 165 5.53 23.88 14.65
C PHE A 165 4.72 22.59 14.67
N GLU A 166 3.41 22.73 14.79
CA GLU A 166 2.46 21.62 14.80
C GLU A 166 1.65 21.61 13.50
N VAL A 167 1.43 20.43 12.95
CA VAL A 167 0.48 20.16 11.87
C VAL A 167 -0.52 19.15 12.36
N ALA A 168 -1.81 19.40 12.12
CA ALA A 168 -2.89 18.68 12.75
C ALA A 168 -4.06 18.44 11.79
N GLN A 169 -4.50 17.19 11.67
CA GLN A 169 -5.76 16.84 11.01
C GLN A 169 -6.56 15.85 11.85
N GLY A 170 -7.81 16.20 12.13
CA GLY A 170 -8.66 15.43 13.03
C GLY A 170 -8.03 15.27 14.42
N ASN A 171 -7.81 14.03 14.84
CA ASN A 171 -7.21 13.70 16.14
C ASN A 171 -5.68 13.59 16.10
N LEU A 172 -5.09 13.55 14.90
CA LEU A 172 -3.66 13.32 14.71
C LEU A 172 -2.91 14.64 14.58
N LYS A 173 -1.84 14.76 15.37
CA LYS A 173 -0.94 15.91 15.41
C LYS A 173 0.50 15.45 15.30
N LEU A 174 1.27 16.16 14.48
CA LEU A 174 2.71 16.00 14.35
C LEU A 174 3.42 17.30 14.71
N THR A 175 4.49 17.20 15.49
CA THR A 175 5.34 18.33 15.83
C THR A 175 6.69 18.19 15.14
N PHE A 176 7.09 19.24 14.43
CA PHE A 176 8.36 19.30 13.70
C PHE A 176 9.29 20.33 14.32
N SER A 177 10.57 20.00 14.41
CA SER A 177 11.63 20.94 14.78
C SER A 177 12.07 21.71 13.54
N THR A 178 11.89 23.03 13.52
CA THR A 178 12.38 23.86 12.41
C THR A 178 13.91 23.86 12.35
N ARG A 179 14.59 23.85 13.51
CA ARG A 179 16.05 23.79 13.61
C ARG A 179 16.63 22.53 13.00
N GLU A 180 15.97 21.40 13.15
CA GLU A 180 16.49 20.11 12.71
C GLU A 180 15.82 19.61 11.42
N GLY A 181 14.78 20.29 10.95
CA GLY A 181 14.00 19.89 9.78
C GLY A 181 13.23 18.58 9.97
N LYS A 182 13.16 18.02 11.18
CA LYS A 182 12.70 16.65 11.42
C LYS A 182 11.42 16.59 12.25
N LEU A 183 10.66 15.52 12.05
CA LEU A 183 9.58 15.12 12.95
C LEU A 183 10.15 14.84 14.34
N THR A 184 9.46 15.25 15.40
CA THR A 184 9.90 15.03 16.79
C THR A 184 8.85 14.38 17.69
N HIS A 185 7.56 14.66 17.44
CA HIS A 185 6.48 14.13 18.27
C HIS A 185 5.28 13.70 17.42
N TYR A 186 4.64 12.64 17.89
CA TYR A 186 3.37 12.12 17.41
C TYR A 186 2.36 12.18 18.57
N VAL A 187 1.21 12.79 18.31
CA VAL A 187 0.11 12.87 19.28
C VAL A 187 -1.20 12.46 18.61
N ASN A 188 -1.92 11.55 19.25
CA ASN A 188 -3.29 11.20 18.87
C ASN A 188 -4.23 11.49 20.05
N ASP A 189 -5.06 12.52 19.91
CA ASP A 189 -5.95 13.00 20.98
C ASP A 189 -7.05 11.98 21.31
N ARG A 190 -7.48 11.15 20.35
CA ARG A 190 -8.54 10.14 20.56
C ARG A 190 -8.05 8.99 21.41
N THR A 191 -6.84 8.49 21.13
CA THR A 191 -6.24 7.36 21.85
C THR A 191 -5.40 7.81 23.04
N SER A 192 -5.22 9.13 23.22
CA SER A 192 -4.32 9.73 24.22
C SER A 192 -2.86 9.30 24.10
N VAL A 193 -2.46 8.78 22.94
CA VAL A 193 -1.07 8.39 22.67
C VAL A 193 -0.24 9.66 22.44
N LYS A 194 0.89 9.75 23.15
CA LYS A 194 1.90 10.79 23.00
C LYS A 194 3.27 10.13 23.00
N GLN A 195 3.98 10.22 21.88
CA GLN A 195 5.29 9.59 21.73
C GLN A 195 6.26 10.54 21.04
N SER A 196 7.52 10.49 21.47
CA SER A 196 8.61 11.07 20.69
C SER A 196 8.89 10.15 19.51
N VAL A 197 8.89 10.71 18.31
CA VAL A 197 9.16 10.00 17.06
C VAL A 197 10.05 10.89 16.21
N GLU A 198 11.25 10.43 15.94
CA GLU A 198 12.19 11.08 15.05
C GLU A 198 12.29 10.32 13.73
N GLN A 199 12.22 11.04 12.62
CA GLN A 199 12.44 10.47 11.29
C GLN A 199 13.76 11.00 10.73
N SER A 200 14.61 10.11 10.25
CA SER A 200 15.89 10.44 9.61
C SER A 200 16.19 9.49 8.45
N TYR A 201 17.14 9.89 7.61
CA TYR A 201 17.66 9.06 6.52
C TYR A 201 19.12 8.73 6.79
N SER A 202 19.52 7.51 6.44
CA SER A 202 20.91 7.08 6.41
C SER A 202 21.16 6.20 5.19
N PHE A 203 22.41 5.90 4.90
CA PHE A 203 22.74 4.82 3.99
C PHE A 203 23.81 3.91 4.57
N TYR A 204 23.73 2.64 4.24
CA TYR A 204 24.84 1.72 4.40
C TYR A 204 25.75 1.81 3.18
N SER A 205 27.05 1.98 3.39
CA SER A 205 28.02 1.82 2.30
C SER A 205 28.20 0.34 1.99
N ALA A 206 28.15 0.01 0.70
CA ALA A 206 28.33 -1.36 0.25
C ALA A 206 29.76 -1.84 0.50
N TYR A 207 29.92 -3.04 1.06
CA TYR A 207 31.22 -3.69 1.09
C TYR A 207 31.57 -4.23 -0.29
N ASN A 208 32.73 -3.85 -0.83
CA ASN A 208 33.14 -4.22 -2.19
C ASN A 208 33.78 -5.62 -2.28
N GLY A 209 34.05 -6.28 -1.15
CA GLY A 209 34.89 -7.47 -1.10
C GLY A 209 36.39 -7.13 -1.06
N THR A 210 37.18 -8.10 -0.61
CA THR A 210 38.65 -8.07 -0.61
C THR A 210 39.19 -9.41 -1.09
N GLU A 211 40.48 -9.54 -1.38
CA GLU A 211 41.07 -10.83 -1.75
C GLU A 211 40.88 -11.92 -0.68
N LYS A 212 40.90 -11.53 0.61
CA LYS A 212 40.72 -12.47 1.73
C LYS A 212 39.27 -12.81 2.01
N ASP A 213 38.37 -11.88 1.67
CA ASP A 213 36.94 -12.01 1.89
C ASP A 213 36.19 -11.37 0.71
N PRO A 214 35.99 -12.13 -0.38
CA PRO A 214 35.58 -11.58 -1.67
C PRO A 214 34.09 -11.23 -1.74
N GLN A 215 33.30 -11.55 -0.70
CA GLN A 215 31.86 -11.34 -0.76
C GLN A 215 31.52 -9.85 -0.77
N ALA A 216 31.11 -9.31 -1.91
CA ALA A 216 30.57 -7.96 -2.04
C ALA A 216 29.08 -7.91 -1.65
N SER A 217 28.56 -6.70 -1.39
CA SER A 217 27.10 -6.44 -1.46
C SER A 217 26.67 -6.43 -2.93
N GLY A 218 25.51 -6.98 -3.23
CA GLY A 218 24.97 -7.08 -4.60
C GLY A 218 23.47 -7.32 -4.63
N ALA A 219 22.96 -7.84 -5.74
CA ALA A 219 21.53 -8.03 -5.94
C ALA A 219 20.87 -8.91 -4.86
N TYR A 220 21.57 -9.95 -4.39
CA TYR A 220 21.09 -10.93 -3.41
C TYR A 220 21.62 -10.64 -2.00
N ILE A 221 22.90 -10.30 -1.90
CA ILE A 221 23.60 -10.18 -0.62
C ILE A 221 23.59 -8.72 -0.17
N PHE A 222 23.08 -8.46 1.03
CA PHE A 222 23.28 -7.21 1.76
C PHE A 222 24.49 -7.36 2.67
N ARG A 223 25.55 -6.59 2.40
CA ARG A 223 26.76 -6.58 3.22
C ARG A 223 27.24 -5.14 3.48
N PRO A 224 26.81 -4.52 4.58
CA PRO A 224 27.18 -3.15 4.90
C PRO A 224 28.64 -3.07 5.40
N ASN A 225 29.35 -2.02 5.01
CA ASN A 225 30.69 -1.69 5.48
C ASN A 225 30.69 -0.58 6.55
N GLY A 226 29.69 0.31 6.52
CA GLY A 226 29.49 1.36 7.51
C GLY A 226 28.15 2.06 7.33
N THR A 227 27.72 2.82 8.34
CA THR A 227 26.46 3.58 8.33
C THR A 227 26.76 5.06 8.30
N PHE A 228 26.11 5.78 7.40
CA PHE A 228 26.31 7.22 7.19
C PHE A 228 24.97 7.93 7.28
N LEU A 229 24.86 8.91 8.18
CA LEU A 229 23.67 9.75 8.27
C LEU A 229 23.58 10.66 7.04
N ILE A 230 22.39 10.75 6.45
CA ILE A 230 22.09 11.68 5.37
C ILE A 230 21.53 12.95 6.00
N GLY A 231 22.38 13.97 6.09
CA GLY A 231 22.00 15.29 6.56
C GLY A 231 21.46 16.18 5.43
N SER A 232 20.80 17.26 5.83
CA SER A 232 20.54 18.40 4.94
C SER A 232 21.81 19.23 4.80
N GLU A 233 22.56 19.05 3.70
CA GLU A 233 23.82 19.77 3.43
C GLU A 233 23.65 21.30 3.49
N LYS A 234 22.43 21.79 3.25
CA LYS A 234 21.90 23.09 3.65
C LYS A 234 20.45 22.82 4.08
N GLN A 235 20.04 23.23 5.28
CA GLN A 235 18.67 22.98 5.74
C GLN A 235 17.69 23.70 4.82
N ALA A 236 17.12 22.94 3.88
CA ALA A 236 16.08 23.46 3.02
C ALA A 236 14.87 23.83 3.90
N PRO A 237 14.21 24.96 3.61
CA PRO A 237 13.04 25.33 4.38
C PRO A 237 11.94 24.27 4.21
N LEU A 238 11.19 24.03 5.28
CA LEU A 238 10.03 23.15 5.24
C LEU A 238 8.86 23.90 4.59
N THR A 239 8.16 23.24 3.67
CA THR A 239 6.92 23.78 3.10
C THR A 239 5.73 23.06 3.71
N VAL A 240 4.88 23.81 4.39
CA VAL A 240 3.63 23.33 4.97
C VAL A 240 2.48 23.71 4.06
N VAL A 241 1.75 22.72 3.59
CA VAL A 241 0.50 22.89 2.84
C VAL A 241 -0.63 22.53 3.78
N HIS A 242 -1.44 23.51 4.15
CA HIS A 242 -2.58 23.31 5.04
C HIS A 242 -3.90 23.43 4.27
N GLY A 243 -4.83 22.54 4.54
CA GLY A 243 -6.15 22.59 3.95
C GLY A 243 -7.19 21.76 4.68
N PRO A 244 -8.43 21.75 4.18
CA PRO A 244 -9.54 21.22 4.95
C PRO A 244 -9.73 19.68 4.87
N LEU A 245 -8.96 19.00 4.00
CA LEU A 245 -8.97 17.54 3.83
C LEU A 245 -7.58 16.92 4.06
N ILE A 246 -6.52 17.64 3.71
CA ILE A 246 -5.14 17.16 3.76
C ILE A 246 -4.24 18.29 4.26
N ASP A 247 -3.37 17.96 5.20
CA ASP A 247 -2.19 18.73 5.50
C ASP A 247 -0.92 17.98 5.07
N GLU A 248 0.03 18.69 4.47
CA GLU A 248 1.30 18.13 4.01
C GLU A 248 2.49 18.92 4.56
N VAL A 249 3.57 18.23 4.95
CA VAL A 249 4.88 18.83 5.24
C VAL A 249 5.88 18.29 4.23
N HIS A 250 6.32 19.15 3.32
CA HIS A 250 7.30 18.84 2.28
C HIS A 250 8.69 19.14 2.80
N HIS A 251 9.61 18.20 2.60
CA HIS A 251 10.97 18.30 3.06
C HIS A 251 11.93 17.81 1.98
N GLN A 252 12.77 18.73 1.48
CA GLN A 252 13.93 18.38 0.66
C GLN A 252 15.09 17.99 1.58
N ILE A 253 15.31 16.69 1.78
CA ILE A 253 16.35 16.18 2.67
C ILE A 253 17.74 16.53 2.11
N ASN A 254 17.97 16.23 0.84
CA ASN A 254 19.19 16.57 0.10
C ASN A 254 18.85 16.60 -1.41
N PRO A 255 19.80 16.86 -2.34
CA PRO A 255 19.48 16.96 -3.77
C PRO A 255 18.80 15.75 -4.43
N TRP A 256 18.84 14.56 -3.83
CA TRP A 256 18.34 13.30 -4.39
C TRP A 256 17.37 12.56 -3.45
N ILE A 257 17.00 13.15 -2.31
CA ILE A 257 15.96 12.65 -1.40
C ILE A 257 14.98 13.76 -1.07
N HIS A 258 13.71 13.51 -1.36
CA HIS A 258 12.58 14.36 -1.00
C HIS A 258 11.52 13.53 -0.27
N GLN A 259 10.87 14.13 0.72
CA GLN A 259 9.83 13.48 1.51
C GLN A 259 8.62 14.39 1.68
N ILE A 260 7.42 13.81 1.68
CA ILE A 260 6.18 14.47 2.07
C ILE A 260 5.54 13.66 3.19
N ASN A 261 5.35 14.28 4.36
CA ASN A 261 4.49 13.75 5.41
C ASN A 261 3.07 14.28 5.19
N ARG A 262 2.08 13.39 5.04
CA ARG A 262 0.67 13.75 4.84
C ARG A 262 -0.19 13.28 6.00
N LEU A 263 -1.05 14.17 6.47
CA LEU A 263 -2.13 13.86 7.39
C LEU A 263 -3.44 14.07 6.65
N TYR A 264 -4.26 13.02 6.57
CA TYR A 264 -5.59 13.08 5.99
C TYR A 264 -6.63 13.29 7.08
N ASN A 265 -7.59 14.18 6.83
CA ASN A 265 -8.72 14.38 7.73
C ASN A 265 -9.49 13.07 7.93
N GLY A 266 -9.69 12.67 9.18
CA GLY A 266 -10.37 11.42 9.54
C GLY A 266 -9.51 10.15 9.48
N LYS A 267 -8.24 10.23 9.04
CA LYS A 267 -7.28 9.13 9.15
C LYS A 267 -6.34 9.38 10.35
N GLU A 268 -5.95 8.32 11.04
CA GLU A 268 -5.14 8.41 12.28
C GLU A 268 -3.72 7.86 12.13
N HIS A 269 -3.26 7.78 10.89
CA HIS A 269 -1.89 7.42 10.54
C HIS A 269 -1.25 8.55 9.72
N VAL A 270 0.07 8.55 9.69
CA VAL A 270 0.85 9.41 8.80
C VAL A 270 1.15 8.65 7.53
N GLU A 271 0.85 9.22 6.37
CA GLU A 271 1.40 8.75 5.10
C GLU A 271 2.71 9.49 4.85
N VAL A 272 3.79 8.74 4.59
CA VAL A 272 5.07 9.30 4.19
C VAL A 272 5.37 8.87 2.77
N GLU A 273 5.35 9.83 1.85
CA GLU A 273 5.80 9.62 0.48
C GLU A 273 7.26 10.04 0.35
N PHE A 274 8.09 9.14 -0.17
CA PHE A 274 9.50 9.36 -0.40
C PHE A 274 9.80 9.32 -1.89
N THR A 275 10.75 10.17 -2.31
CA THR A 275 11.38 10.13 -3.62
C THR A 275 12.88 10.00 -3.39
N VAL A 276 13.48 8.88 -3.83
CA VAL A 276 14.89 8.56 -3.61
C VAL A 276 15.57 8.29 -4.94
N GLY A 277 16.56 9.12 -5.26
CA GLY A 277 17.46 8.97 -6.40
C GLY A 277 17.48 10.20 -7.32
N PRO A 278 18.44 10.29 -8.26
CA PRO A 278 19.47 9.28 -8.54
C PRO A 278 20.46 9.15 -7.38
N ILE A 279 20.70 7.92 -6.90
CA ILE A 279 21.68 7.68 -5.84
C ILE A 279 23.08 7.98 -6.41
N PRO A 280 23.85 8.92 -5.85
CA PRO A 280 25.16 9.27 -6.37
C PRO A 280 26.16 8.15 -6.09
N VAL A 281 26.98 7.82 -7.08
CA VAL A 281 28.03 6.78 -7.00
C VAL A 281 29.35 7.22 -7.61
N ASP A 282 29.47 8.50 -7.97
CA ASP A 282 30.68 9.08 -8.57
C ASP A 282 31.88 9.09 -7.59
N ASP A 283 31.59 8.92 -6.30
CA ASP A 283 32.56 8.70 -5.23
C ASP A 283 33.09 7.25 -5.18
N GLY A 284 32.62 6.36 -6.05
CA GLY A 284 33.00 4.95 -6.08
C GLY A 284 32.40 4.14 -4.93
N VAL A 285 31.38 4.66 -4.24
CA VAL A 285 30.74 3.99 -3.09
C VAL A 285 29.30 3.62 -3.44
N GLY A 286 29.01 2.31 -3.46
CA GLY A 286 27.63 1.81 -3.51
C GLY A 286 26.87 2.16 -2.23
N LYS A 287 25.59 2.54 -2.34
CA LYS A 287 24.77 3.02 -1.22
C LYS A 287 23.44 2.31 -1.16
N GLU A 288 23.06 1.92 0.05
CA GLU A 288 21.80 1.26 0.39
C GLU A 288 21.06 2.17 1.36
N VAL A 289 20.08 2.90 0.84
CA VAL A 289 19.43 4.03 1.48
C VAL A 289 18.29 3.55 2.36
N VAL A 290 18.26 4.00 3.60
CA VAL A 290 17.27 3.60 4.59
C VAL A 290 16.61 4.82 5.25
N THR A 291 15.33 4.70 5.55
CA THR A 291 14.63 5.61 6.47
C THR A 291 14.60 4.97 7.85
N GLN A 292 14.81 5.78 8.89
CA GLN A 292 14.85 5.35 10.29
C GLN A 292 13.81 6.15 11.07
N LEU A 293 12.91 5.43 11.73
CA LEU A 293 11.90 5.96 12.63
C LEU A 293 12.27 5.56 14.05
N THR A 294 12.72 6.53 14.84
CA THR A 294 13.27 6.29 16.19
C THR A 294 12.32 6.84 17.24
N THR A 295 12.01 6.03 18.24
CA THR A 295 11.16 6.38 19.38
C THR A 295 11.92 6.13 20.68
N THR A 296 11.31 6.54 21.80
CA THR A 296 11.81 6.23 23.14
C THR A 296 11.28 4.90 23.70
N MET A 297 10.61 4.08 22.88
CA MET A 297 9.99 2.83 23.32
C MET A 297 11.04 1.80 23.74
N VAL A 298 10.77 1.08 24.83
CA VAL A 298 11.65 0.03 25.34
C VAL A 298 11.22 -1.31 24.75
N THR A 299 11.74 -1.62 23.55
CA THR A 299 11.32 -2.77 22.75
C THR A 299 12.09 -4.06 23.04
N ASN A 300 13.15 -3.99 23.86
CA ASN A 300 13.93 -5.14 24.34
C ASN A 300 14.35 -6.08 23.20
N LYS A 301 15.00 -5.53 22.17
CA LYS A 301 15.47 -6.24 20.96
C LYS A 301 14.38 -6.91 20.11
N THR A 302 13.11 -6.75 20.47
CA THR A 302 11.99 -7.47 19.87
C THR A 302 11.26 -6.59 18.88
N PHE A 303 10.97 -7.16 17.72
CA PHE A 303 10.16 -6.55 16.67
C PHE A 303 9.42 -7.64 15.90
N TYR A 304 8.43 -7.27 15.10
CA TYR A 304 7.56 -8.22 14.42
C TYR A 304 7.46 -7.84 12.94
N THR A 305 7.56 -8.84 12.07
CA THR A 305 7.53 -8.65 10.62
C THR A 305 6.57 -9.64 10.01
N ASP A 306 5.80 -9.21 9.01
CA ASP A 306 4.88 -10.10 8.32
C ASP A 306 5.59 -11.26 7.58
N SER A 307 4.84 -12.33 7.36
CA SER A 307 5.20 -13.44 6.48
C SER A 307 4.30 -13.41 5.26
N SER A 308 4.80 -12.86 4.15
CA SER A 308 4.06 -12.73 2.89
C SER A 308 2.72 -12.00 3.05
N GLY A 309 2.68 -10.98 3.89
CA GLY A 309 1.49 -10.17 4.15
C GLY A 309 0.43 -10.83 5.02
N ARG A 310 0.78 -11.87 5.78
CA ARG A 310 -0.13 -12.57 6.71
C ARG A 310 0.40 -12.53 8.14
N ASP A 311 0.89 -13.66 8.65
CA ASP A 311 1.32 -13.85 10.04
C ASP A 311 2.44 -12.87 10.42
N PHE A 312 2.37 -12.25 11.59
CA PHE A 312 3.45 -11.45 12.15
C PHE A 312 4.39 -12.32 12.99
N ILE A 313 5.56 -12.59 12.44
CA ILE A 313 6.56 -13.41 13.12
C ILE A 313 7.38 -12.53 14.07
N LYS A 314 7.44 -12.95 15.34
CA LYS A 314 8.33 -12.35 16.35
C LYS A 314 9.79 -12.55 15.96
N ARG A 315 10.53 -11.45 15.87
CA ARG A 315 11.97 -11.37 15.63
C ARG A 315 12.66 -10.85 16.89
N ILE A 316 13.83 -11.42 17.19
CA ILE A 316 14.70 -10.96 18.27
C ILE A 316 16.06 -10.68 17.64
N ARG A 317 16.52 -9.44 17.75
CA ARG A 317 17.82 -9.00 17.22
C ARG A 317 18.95 -9.88 17.79
N ASP A 318 19.81 -10.36 16.89
CA ASP A 318 20.95 -11.25 17.15
C ASP A 318 20.58 -12.62 17.75
N TYR A 319 19.41 -13.15 17.42
CA TYR A 319 18.94 -14.44 17.95
C TYR A 319 18.34 -15.35 16.87
N ARG A 320 18.47 -16.67 17.08
CA ARG A 320 17.85 -17.73 16.28
C ARG A 320 17.32 -18.82 17.20
N THR A 321 16.12 -19.31 16.92
CA THR A 321 15.47 -20.33 17.74
C THR A 321 16.09 -21.71 17.53
N ASP A 322 16.51 -22.02 16.30
CA ASP A 322 16.87 -23.39 15.94
C ASP A 322 18.38 -23.69 16.08
N TRP A 323 19.21 -22.66 16.29
CA TRP A 323 20.67 -22.83 16.53
C TRP A 323 21.26 -21.66 17.31
N ASN A 324 22.43 -21.89 17.93
CA ASN A 324 23.19 -20.83 18.59
C ASN A 324 23.88 -19.94 17.54
N LEU A 325 23.43 -18.69 17.41
CA LEU A 325 23.92 -17.76 16.39
C LEU A 325 25.27 -17.15 16.80
N GLU A 326 26.29 -17.31 15.95
CA GLU A 326 27.50 -16.48 15.98
C GLU A 326 27.28 -15.23 15.13
N VAL A 327 27.30 -14.05 15.76
CA VAL A 327 26.97 -12.78 15.11
C VAL A 327 28.16 -12.25 14.31
N ASN A 328 28.16 -12.53 13.01
CA ASN A 328 29.18 -12.03 12.06
C ASN A 328 28.73 -10.79 11.27
N GLN A 329 27.42 -10.53 11.21
CA GLN A 329 26.79 -9.42 10.48
C GLN A 329 25.65 -8.83 11.34
N PRO A 330 25.95 -7.90 12.28
CA PRO A 330 24.98 -7.41 13.25
C PRO A 330 23.85 -6.55 12.64
N VAL A 331 24.04 -6.07 11.41
CA VAL A 331 23.00 -5.35 10.66
C VAL A 331 22.28 -6.31 9.71
N ALA A 332 22.98 -6.82 8.69
CA ALA A 332 22.36 -7.65 7.65
C ALA A 332 21.73 -8.93 8.21
N GLY A 333 22.28 -9.52 9.27
CA GLY A 333 21.71 -10.69 9.94
C GLY A 333 20.37 -10.41 10.65
N ASN A 334 19.97 -9.15 10.79
CA ASN A 334 18.71 -8.75 11.43
C ASN A 334 17.71 -8.11 10.45
N TYR A 335 18.00 -8.11 9.16
CA TYR A 335 17.06 -7.68 8.13
C TYR A 335 16.09 -8.79 7.75
N TYR A 336 14.81 -8.42 7.60
CA TYR A 336 13.73 -9.33 7.24
C TYR A 336 12.89 -8.74 6.10
N PRO A 337 12.26 -9.58 5.26
CA PRO A 337 11.35 -9.13 4.23
C PRO A 337 10.06 -8.58 4.85
N ILE A 338 9.61 -7.43 4.37
CA ILE A 338 8.36 -6.78 4.78
C ILE A 338 7.48 -6.64 3.54
N ASN A 339 6.27 -7.23 3.55
CA ASN A 339 5.29 -7.13 2.45
C ASN A 339 3.98 -6.45 2.87
N LEU A 340 3.67 -6.47 4.16
CA LEU A 340 2.56 -5.74 4.76
C LEU A 340 3.11 -4.68 5.72
N GLY A 341 3.96 -5.09 6.67
CA GLY A 341 4.45 -4.17 7.68
C GLY A 341 5.39 -4.77 8.72
N ILE A 342 5.93 -3.86 9.51
CA ILE A 342 6.79 -4.12 10.66
C ILE A 342 6.22 -3.36 11.86
N TYR A 343 6.26 -3.95 13.04
CA TYR A 343 5.91 -3.22 14.26
C TYR A 343 6.82 -3.56 15.44
N VAL A 344 6.87 -2.65 16.38
CA VAL A 344 7.48 -2.83 17.70
C VAL A 344 6.46 -2.49 18.77
N GLN A 345 6.66 -3.02 19.97
CA GLN A 345 5.77 -2.73 21.10
C GLN A 345 6.58 -2.64 22.39
N ASP A 346 6.04 -1.87 23.33
CA ASP A 346 6.47 -1.87 24.72
C ASP A 346 5.28 -2.26 25.63
N ASN A 347 5.36 -1.96 26.93
CA ASN A 347 4.30 -2.31 27.88
C ASN A 347 3.03 -1.47 27.74
N THR A 348 3.03 -0.42 26.91
CA THR A 348 1.95 0.58 26.84
C THR A 348 1.48 0.88 25.42
N SER A 349 2.35 0.75 24.42
CA SER A 349 2.07 1.18 23.04
C SER A 349 2.64 0.20 22.02
N GLU A 350 2.05 0.23 20.83
CA GLU A 350 2.51 -0.40 19.61
C GLU A 350 2.85 0.67 18.57
N PHE A 351 4.03 0.60 17.97
CA PHE A 351 4.42 1.43 16.84
C PHE A 351 4.51 0.58 15.59
N SER A 352 3.59 0.82 14.66
CA SER A 352 3.42 0.02 13.44
C SER A 352 3.75 0.83 12.19
N VAL A 353 4.42 0.20 11.24
CA VAL A 353 4.76 0.76 9.93
C VAL A 353 4.29 -0.20 8.84
N LEU A 354 3.45 0.27 7.92
CA LEU A 354 2.99 -0.46 6.74
C LEU A 354 3.69 0.05 5.48
N VAL A 355 3.84 -0.82 4.49
CA VAL A 355 4.62 -0.55 3.27
C VAL A 355 3.76 -0.66 2.01
N ASP A 356 4.09 0.09 0.96
CA ASP A 356 3.42 0.03 -0.35
C ASP A 356 3.98 -1.06 -1.28
N ARG A 357 5.10 -1.69 -0.91
CA ARG A 357 5.82 -2.70 -1.68
C ARG A 357 6.69 -3.57 -0.78
N SER A 358 7.19 -4.66 -1.33
CA SER A 358 8.20 -5.49 -0.67
C SER A 358 9.49 -4.69 -0.43
N VAL A 359 9.90 -4.58 0.83
CA VAL A 359 11.15 -3.92 1.24
C VAL A 359 11.88 -4.75 2.30
N GLY A 360 13.18 -4.49 2.48
CA GLY A 360 13.91 -4.98 3.65
C GLY A 360 13.69 -4.06 4.83
N GLY A 361 13.38 -4.61 6.01
CA GLY A 361 13.20 -3.84 7.23
C GLY A 361 13.81 -4.50 8.45
N SER A 362 14.09 -3.70 9.48
CA SER A 362 14.67 -4.17 10.73
C SER A 362 14.38 -3.25 11.92
N SER A 363 14.76 -3.71 13.11
CA SER A 363 14.93 -2.91 14.32
C SER A 363 16.37 -3.10 14.81
N ILE A 364 17.28 -2.25 14.32
CA ILE A 364 18.72 -2.35 14.63
C ILE A 364 19.06 -1.81 16.02
N LEU A 365 18.24 -0.90 16.55
CA LEU A 365 18.28 -0.36 17.90
C LEU A 365 16.91 -0.48 18.56
N ASP A 366 16.88 -0.54 19.90
CA ASP A 366 15.62 -0.55 20.63
C ASP A 366 14.87 0.76 20.38
N GLY A 367 13.54 0.67 20.24
CA GLY A 367 12.67 1.80 19.90
C GLY A 367 12.78 2.29 18.45
N GLN A 368 13.59 1.65 17.60
CA GLN A 368 13.78 2.04 16.20
C GLN A 368 13.21 1.02 15.22
N ILE A 369 12.57 1.51 14.17
CA ILE A 369 12.25 0.75 12.95
C ILE A 369 13.02 1.40 11.79
N GLU A 370 13.64 0.59 10.95
CA GLU A 370 14.22 1.06 9.69
C GLU A 370 13.73 0.27 8.48
N LEU A 371 13.59 0.96 7.35
CA LEU A 371 13.21 0.39 6.05
C LEU A 371 14.26 0.77 5.02
N MET A 372 14.79 -0.22 4.30
CA MET A 372 15.67 0.00 3.14
C MET A 372 14.82 0.30 1.91
N LEU A 373 14.91 1.54 1.45
CA LEU A 373 14.04 2.08 0.41
C LEU A 373 14.61 1.85 -0.98
N HIS A 374 15.92 2.05 -1.16
CA HIS A 374 16.57 1.94 -2.47
C HIS A 374 18.05 1.54 -2.35
N ARG A 375 18.58 0.87 -3.38
CA ARG A 375 19.96 0.37 -3.40
C ARG A 375 20.58 0.66 -4.77
N ARG A 376 21.83 1.15 -4.77
CA ARG A 376 22.64 1.25 -5.98
C ARG A 376 24.06 0.82 -5.68
N LEU A 377 24.49 -0.26 -6.31
CA LEU A 377 25.71 -1.01 -5.99
C LEU A 377 26.63 -1.07 -7.20
N LEU A 378 27.94 -1.15 -6.95
CA LEU A 378 28.97 -1.08 -8.01
C LEU A 378 29.64 -2.43 -8.31
N HIS A 379 29.25 -3.48 -7.59
CA HIS A 379 29.82 -4.83 -7.71
C HIS A 379 28.71 -5.88 -7.78
N ASP A 380 29.00 -6.99 -8.48
CA ASP A 380 28.22 -8.23 -8.43
C ASP A 380 28.59 -9.02 -7.17
N ASP A 381 27.62 -9.68 -6.55
CA ASP A 381 27.83 -10.48 -5.33
C ASP A 381 28.16 -11.96 -5.61
N SER A 382 28.37 -12.31 -6.88
CA SER A 382 28.75 -13.63 -7.36
C SER A 382 27.75 -14.72 -6.98
N ARG A 383 26.45 -14.41 -7.11
CA ARG A 383 25.34 -15.38 -6.95
C ARG A 383 24.67 -15.80 -8.27
N GLY A 384 25.22 -15.37 -9.40
CA GLY A 384 24.88 -15.91 -10.73
C GLY A 384 24.18 -14.93 -11.66
N VAL A 385 23.82 -13.73 -11.21
CA VAL A 385 23.29 -12.67 -12.10
C VAL A 385 24.40 -12.04 -12.94
N ALA A 386 25.63 -11.96 -12.41
CA ALA A 386 26.82 -11.44 -13.08
C ALA A 386 26.72 -9.96 -13.50
N GLU A 387 25.91 -9.19 -12.78
CA GLU A 387 25.69 -7.76 -12.98
C GLU A 387 25.59 -7.06 -11.62
N ALA A 388 26.18 -5.87 -11.50
CA ALA A 388 25.96 -5.04 -10.34
C ALA A 388 24.53 -4.50 -10.33
N LEU A 389 23.92 -4.37 -9.15
CA LEU A 389 22.63 -3.69 -9.00
C LEU A 389 22.79 -2.17 -9.19
N ASN A 390 23.00 -1.73 -10.43
CA ASN A 390 23.29 -0.35 -10.82
C ASN A 390 22.25 0.15 -11.84
N GLU A 391 20.98 0.10 -11.47
CA GLU A 391 19.88 0.47 -12.36
C GLU A 391 19.98 1.92 -12.83
N THR A 392 19.84 2.13 -14.13
CA THR A 392 19.82 3.46 -14.75
C THR A 392 18.66 3.58 -15.73
N ASP A 393 18.12 4.78 -15.85
CA ASP A 393 17.21 5.17 -16.92
C ASP A 393 17.97 6.06 -17.90
N CYS A 394 17.67 5.90 -19.19
CA CYS A 394 18.34 6.64 -20.26
C CYS A 394 17.34 7.38 -21.14
N ILE A 395 17.58 8.67 -21.36
CA ILE A 395 16.86 9.48 -22.34
C ILE A 395 17.91 10.08 -23.29
N VAL A 396 17.85 9.76 -24.57
CA VAL A 396 18.65 10.36 -25.67
C VAL A 396 20.06 10.79 -25.22
N ASN A 397 20.99 9.84 -25.18
CA ASN A 397 22.41 10.01 -24.81
C ASN A 397 22.71 10.44 -23.36
N GLU A 398 21.71 10.52 -22.48
CA GLU A 398 21.90 10.79 -21.06
C GLU A 398 21.29 9.67 -20.21
N CYS A 399 22.14 8.97 -19.44
CA CYS A 399 21.72 7.95 -18.48
C CYS A 399 21.95 8.45 -17.06
N ARG A 400 20.99 8.23 -16.18
CA ARG A 400 21.09 8.57 -14.74
C ARG A 400 20.62 7.39 -13.90
N GLY A 401 21.08 7.31 -12.65
CA GLY A 401 20.59 6.30 -11.72
C GLY A 401 19.07 6.37 -11.53
N LEU A 402 18.42 5.22 -11.41
CA LEU A 402 16.97 5.12 -11.20
C LEU A 402 16.54 5.91 -9.95
N THR A 403 15.52 6.75 -10.11
CA THR A 403 14.80 7.40 -9.00
C THR A 403 13.51 6.64 -8.74
N ILE A 404 13.29 6.24 -7.50
CA ILE A 404 12.03 5.62 -7.09
C ILE A 404 11.17 6.63 -6.32
N GLN A 405 9.85 6.47 -6.45
CA GLN A 405 8.87 7.09 -5.56
C GLN A 405 8.04 5.98 -4.92
N GLY A 406 7.76 6.12 -3.63
CA GLY A 406 6.96 5.17 -2.87
C GLY A 406 6.40 5.75 -1.59
N LYS A 407 5.66 4.93 -0.86
CA LYS A 407 5.00 5.31 0.39
C LYS A 407 5.20 4.27 1.48
N TYR A 408 5.32 4.75 2.70
CA TYR A 408 5.08 3.96 3.90
C TYR A 408 4.13 4.73 4.82
N TYR A 409 3.50 4.01 5.74
CA TYR A 409 2.49 4.56 6.62
C TYR A 409 2.84 4.17 8.03
N PHE A 410 2.70 5.09 8.99
CA PHE A 410 2.97 4.73 10.37
C PHE A 410 1.91 5.26 11.32
N ARG A 411 1.71 4.50 12.39
CA ARG A 411 0.74 4.80 13.45
C ARG A 411 1.23 4.25 14.78
N ILE A 412 0.90 4.97 15.85
CA ILE A 412 1.15 4.52 17.21
C ILE A 412 -0.20 4.36 17.92
N ASP A 413 -0.44 3.16 18.42
CA ASP A 413 -1.66 2.77 19.10
C ASP A 413 -1.36 2.31 20.53
N PRO A 414 -2.34 2.36 21.46
CA PRO A 414 -2.24 1.64 22.72
C PRO A 414 -2.01 0.14 22.48
N LEU A 415 -1.31 -0.52 23.40
CA LEU A 415 -1.06 -1.97 23.32
C LEU A 415 -2.37 -2.76 23.12
N GLY A 416 -2.38 -3.68 22.16
CA GLY A 416 -3.53 -4.50 21.78
C GLY A 416 -4.54 -3.84 20.84
N GLN A 417 -4.25 -2.64 20.31
CA GLN A 417 -5.16 -1.94 19.38
C GLN A 417 -4.56 -1.72 17.98
N GLY A 418 -3.26 -1.94 17.79
CA GLY A 418 -2.60 -1.68 16.51
C GLY A 418 -2.98 -2.69 15.41
N ALA A 419 -3.32 -3.92 15.79
CA ALA A 419 -3.69 -5.00 14.86
C ALA A 419 -4.83 -4.59 13.92
N ARG A 420 -5.86 -3.94 14.47
CA ARG A 420 -7.01 -3.51 13.68
C ARG A 420 -6.61 -2.59 12.52
N TRP A 421 -5.76 -1.62 12.78
CA TRP A 421 -5.28 -0.71 11.75
C TRP A 421 -4.34 -1.40 10.76
N ARG A 422 -3.42 -2.26 11.25
CA ARG A 422 -2.48 -2.99 10.39
C ARG A 422 -3.23 -3.81 9.33
N HIS A 423 -4.26 -4.55 9.74
CA HIS A 423 -5.03 -5.41 8.85
C HIS A 423 -5.99 -4.64 7.95
N SER A 424 -6.78 -3.71 8.51
CA SER A 424 -7.77 -2.98 7.71
C SER A 424 -7.08 -2.07 6.69
N TYR A 425 -6.12 -1.26 7.13
CA TYR A 425 -5.43 -0.32 6.25
C TYR A 425 -4.42 -1.03 5.34
N GLY A 426 -3.84 -2.15 5.78
CA GLY A 426 -3.06 -3.03 4.91
C GLY A 426 -3.84 -3.51 3.67
N GLN A 427 -5.10 -3.89 3.84
CA GLN A 427 -5.98 -4.22 2.71
C GLN A 427 -6.33 -3.00 1.85
N GLU A 428 -6.51 -1.81 2.46
CA GLU A 428 -6.72 -0.56 1.72
C GLU A 428 -5.52 -0.16 0.85
N ILE A 429 -4.29 -0.44 1.30
CA ILE A 429 -3.05 -0.26 0.54
C ILE A 429 -2.98 -1.27 -0.60
N TYR A 430 -3.23 -2.56 -0.31
CA TYR A 430 -3.15 -3.64 -1.29
C TYR A 430 -4.20 -3.51 -2.40
N SER A 431 -5.40 -3.02 -2.06
CA SER A 431 -6.52 -2.85 -2.97
C SER A 431 -7.00 -1.39 -2.97
N PRO A 432 -6.27 -0.46 -3.62
CA PRO A 432 -6.65 0.94 -3.71
C PRO A 432 -7.91 1.12 -4.58
N PHE A 433 -8.52 2.30 -4.52
CA PHE A 433 -9.56 2.65 -5.48
C PHE A 433 -9.03 2.62 -6.92
N LEU A 434 -9.84 2.04 -7.81
CA LEU A 434 -9.60 2.10 -9.24
C LEU A 434 -10.37 3.28 -9.83
N LEU A 435 -9.68 4.12 -10.60
CA LEU A 435 -10.23 5.35 -11.17
C LEU A 435 -10.40 5.18 -12.68
N ALA A 436 -11.62 5.34 -13.17
CA ALA A 436 -11.93 5.35 -14.61
C ALA A 436 -12.51 6.70 -15.02
N PHE A 437 -12.00 7.27 -16.10
CA PHE A 437 -12.32 8.63 -16.53
C PHE A 437 -12.94 8.61 -17.92
N THR A 438 -13.96 9.45 -18.12
CA THR A 438 -14.49 9.77 -19.44
C THR A 438 -14.94 11.22 -19.49
N GLU A 439 -14.97 11.79 -20.68
CA GLU A 439 -15.58 13.08 -20.94
C GLU A 439 -17.02 12.85 -21.40
N GLU A 440 -17.92 13.77 -21.05
CA GLU A 440 -19.27 13.76 -21.56
C GLU A 440 -19.64 15.10 -22.20
N ASP A 441 -20.08 15.04 -23.46
CA ASP A 441 -20.70 16.15 -24.17
C ASP A 441 -22.23 16.08 -24.03
N GLY A 442 -22.83 17.10 -23.41
CA GLY A 442 -24.29 17.30 -23.42
C GLY A 442 -25.05 16.95 -22.15
N GLY A 443 -24.39 16.48 -21.07
CA GLY A 443 -24.93 16.45 -19.71
C GLY A 443 -26.04 15.43 -19.42
N ASN A 444 -26.11 14.31 -20.16
CA ASN A 444 -27.10 13.25 -20.00
C ASN A 444 -26.53 11.94 -19.40
N TRP A 445 -25.30 11.92 -18.88
CA TRP A 445 -24.71 10.75 -18.24
C TRP A 445 -25.56 10.35 -17.04
N MET A 446 -26.02 11.35 -16.31
CA MET A 446 -26.88 11.16 -15.15
C MET A 446 -28.27 10.60 -15.51
N GLY A 447 -28.72 10.72 -16.77
CA GLY A 447 -29.98 10.14 -17.24
C GLY A 447 -29.85 8.75 -17.87
N THR A 448 -28.63 8.34 -18.25
CA THR A 448 -28.38 7.16 -19.08
C THR A 448 -27.58 6.06 -18.39
N HIS A 449 -26.89 6.36 -17.29
CA HIS A 449 -26.00 5.44 -16.59
C HIS A 449 -26.38 5.27 -15.13
N VAL A 450 -26.01 4.12 -14.56
CA VAL A 450 -26.10 3.87 -13.11
C VAL A 450 -24.99 4.65 -12.38
N HIS A 451 -25.33 5.46 -11.36
CA HIS A 451 -24.35 6.30 -10.65
C HIS A 451 -23.65 5.62 -9.48
N THR A 452 -24.23 4.54 -8.97
CA THR A 452 -23.63 3.74 -7.91
C THR A 452 -24.09 2.30 -8.02
N PHE A 453 -23.19 1.37 -7.73
CA PHE A 453 -23.44 -0.06 -7.82
C PHE A 453 -22.69 -0.76 -6.69
N SER A 454 -23.29 -1.80 -6.13
CA SER A 454 -22.61 -2.77 -5.25
C SER A 454 -22.89 -4.17 -5.76
N GLY A 455 -21.87 -5.02 -5.76
CA GLY A 455 -22.03 -6.45 -6.05
C GLY A 455 -22.74 -7.21 -4.92
N PHE A 456 -22.86 -6.62 -3.74
CA PHE A 456 -23.51 -7.23 -2.57
C PHE A 456 -24.93 -6.70 -2.38
N ASP A 457 -25.68 -7.38 -1.51
CA ASP A 457 -26.90 -6.83 -0.94
C ASP A 457 -26.63 -5.46 -0.28
N SER A 458 -27.54 -4.49 -0.47
CA SER A 458 -27.33 -3.11 -0.01
C SER A 458 -27.22 -2.96 1.50
N SER A 459 -27.69 -3.96 2.27
CA SER A 459 -27.56 -4.02 3.72
C SER A 459 -26.33 -4.79 4.20
N TYR A 460 -25.48 -5.27 3.29
CA TYR A 460 -24.41 -6.22 3.60
C TYR A 460 -23.01 -5.67 3.31
N SER A 461 -22.06 -6.05 4.15
CA SER A 461 -20.63 -5.89 3.97
C SER A 461 -19.96 -7.12 4.55
N LEU A 462 -18.77 -7.47 4.08
CA LEU A 462 -17.98 -8.49 4.74
C LEU A 462 -17.67 -8.05 6.17
N PRO A 463 -17.54 -8.99 7.12
CA PRO A 463 -17.02 -8.70 8.44
C PRO A 463 -15.64 -8.02 8.35
N ASP A 464 -15.32 -7.12 9.30
CA ASP A 464 -14.03 -6.40 9.37
C ASP A 464 -12.80 -7.32 9.45
N ASN A 465 -13.00 -8.59 9.84
CA ASN A 465 -11.96 -9.61 9.92
C ASN A 465 -11.85 -10.52 8.68
N VAL A 466 -12.60 -10.24 7.61
CA VAL A 466 -12.59 -11.03 6.37
C VAL A 466 -12.26 -10.18 5.16
N ALA A 467 -11.31 -10.64 4.34
CA ALA A 467 -11.10 -10.15 2.98
C ALA A 467 -11.50 -11.18 1.93
N MET A 468 -12.05 -10.69 0.81
CA MET A 468 -12.23 -11.47 -0.41
C MET A 468 -10.97 -11.36 -1.26
N ILE A 469 -10.10 -12.37 -1.20
CA ILE A 469 -8.80 -12.35 -1.87
C ILE A 469 -8.84 -12.95 -3.28
N THR A 470 -9.94 -13.57 -3.68
CA THR A 470 -10.17 -14.02 -5.06
C THR A 470 -11.66 -14.03 -5.37
N LEU A 471 -12.03 -13.45 -6.51
CA LEU A 471 -13.33 -13.62 -7.14
C LEU A 471 -13.09 -13.67 -8.65
N GLU A 472 -13.28 -14.85 -9.23
CA GLU A 472 -12.91 -15.11 -10.64
C GLU A 472 -13.95 -16.01 -11.31
N GLU A 473 -14.37 -15.65 -12.52
CA GLU A 473 -15.22 -16.49 -13.36
C GLU A 473 -14.35 -17.51 -14.13
N LEU A 474 -14.73 -18.78 -14.03
CA LEU A 474 -14.10 -19.89 -14.74
C LEU A 474 -14.80 -20.14 -16.09
N ASN A 475 -14.12 -20.84 -17.00
CA ASN A 475 -14.56 -21.05 -18.40
C ASN A 475 -15.96 -21.69 -18.58
N ASP A 476 -16.52 -22.31 -17.55
CA ASP A 476 -17.83 -22.97 -17.56
C ASP A 476 -18.91 -22.20 -16.79
N GLY A 477 -18.68 -20.92 -16.48
CA GLY A 477 -19.59 -20.05 -15.74
C GLY A 477 -19.64 -20.34 -14.24
N LYS A 478 -18.75 -21.21 -13.73
CA LYS A 478 -18.51 -21.37 -12.29
C LYS A 478 -17.67 -20.20 -11.79
N VAL A 479 -17.73 -19.95 -10.48
CA VAL A 479 -16.95 -18.88 -9.85
C VAL A 479 -15.99 -19.48 -8.82
N LEU A 480 -14.72 -19.10 -8.91
CA LEU A 480 -13.72 -19.31 -7.88
C LEU A 480 -13.80 -18.17 -6.85
N LEU A 481 -14.07 -18.52 -5.60
CA LEU A 481 -14.11 -17.59 -4.47
C LEU A 481 -13.07 -18.00 -3.42
N ARG A 482 -12.26 -17.05 -2.95
CA ARG A 482 -11.42 -17.23 -1.76
C ARG A 482 -11.71 -16.15 -0.73
N LEU A 483 -11.94 -16.58 0.50
CA LEU A 483 -12.15 -15.72 1.66
C LEU A 483 -11.04 -15.98 2.66
N ALA A 484 -10.42 -14.92 3.17
CA ALA A 484 -9.34 -14.97 4.14
C ALA A 484 -9.77 -14.30 5.43
N HIS A 485 -9.58 -14.98 6.56
CA HIS A 485 -9.55 -14.34 7.86
C HIS A 485 -8.22 -13.60 8.02
N LEU A 486 -8.27 -12.33 8.40
CA LEU A 486 -7.09 -11.45 8.40
C LEU A 486 -6.26 -11.57 9.68
N TYR A 487 -6.91 -11.81 10.81
CA TYR A 487 -6.28 -11.77 12.13
C TYR A 487 -5.74 -13.13 12.57
N GLU A 488 -4.64 -13.09 13.32
CA GLU A 488 -4.12 -14.21 14.09
C GLU A 488 -4.96 -14.50 15.34
N ILE A 489 -4.75 -15.66 15.95
CA ILE A 489 -5.37 -16.01 17.24
C ILE A 489 -4.86 -15.01 18.30
N ASP A 490 -5.78 -14.50 19.12
CA ASP A 490 -5.49 -13.57 20.22
C ASP A 490 -4.83 -12.23 19.82
N GLU A 491 -4.84 -11.87 18.53
CA GLU A 491 -4.24 -10.62 18.04
C GLU A 491 -5.11 -9.39 18.32
N ASP A 492 -6.44 -9.53 18.17
CA ASP A 492 -7.44 -8.52 18.49
C ASP A 492 -8.60 -9.14 19.26
N LYS A 493 -9.01 -8.50 20.35
CA LYS A 493 -10.02 -9.04 21.28
C LYS A 493 -11.39 -9.31 20.64
N ASP A 494 -11.76 -8.55 19.62
CA ASP A 494 -13.08 -8.59 18.99
C ASP A 494 -13.00 -9.31 17.63
N LEU A 495 -11.91 -9.09 16.89
CA LEU A 495 -11.74 -9.52 15.50
C LEU A 495 -10.98 -10.85 15.33
N SER A 496 -10.24 -11.32 16.34
CA SER A 496 -9.61 -12.65 16.35
C SER A 496 -10.58 -13.76 16.77
N THR A 497 -11.81 -13.72 16.27
CA THR A 497 -12.89 -14.66 16.60
C THR A 497 -13.50 -15.29 15.36
N ILE A 498 -14.15 -16.46 15.48
CA ILE A 498 -14.82 -17.11 14.35
C ILE A 498 -15.89 -16.17 13.79
N THR A 499 -15.85 -15.98 12.47
CA THR A 499 -16.74 -15.07 11.75
C THR A 499 -17.54 -15.79 10.67
N LYS A 500 -18.59 -15.15 10.17
CA LYS A 500 -19.57 -15.73 9.25
C LYS A 500 -19.76 -14.86 8.02
N VAL A 501 -19.76 -15.50 6.85
CA VAL A 501 -19.97 -14.87 5.55
C VAL A 501 -21.19 -15.48 4.87
N GLU A 502 -22.18 -14.66 4.52
CA GLU A 502 -23.48 -15.10 3.99
C GLU A 502 -23.48 -15.07 2.46
N LEU A 503 -23.19 -16.21 1.79
CA LEU A 503 -23.01 -16.24 0.33
C LEU A 503 -24.22 -15.76 -0.47
N LYS A 504 -25.44 -15.90 0.07
CA LYS A 504 -26.67 -15.37 -0.56
C LYS A 504 -26.67 -13.84 -0.65
N LYS A 505 -26.08 -13.16 0.32
CA LYS A 505 -25.96 -11.70 0.34
C LYS A 505 -24.78 -11.22 -0.50
N LEU A 506 -23.72 -12.03 -0.63
CA LEU A 506 -22.60 -11.74 -1.54
C LEU A 506 -23.00 -11.82 -3.01
N PHE A 507 -23.88 -12.75 -3.38
CA PHE A 507 -24.30 -12.97 -4.76
C PHE A 507 -25.79 -12.65 -4.93
N LEU A 508 -26.17 -11.41 -4.60
CA LEU A 508 -27.56 -10.97 -4.67
C LEU A 508 -28.13 -11.18 -6.09
N GLY A 509 -29.35 -11.71 -6.16
CA GLY A 509 -30.03 -11.97 -7.43
C GLY A 509 -29.52 -13.20 -8.20
N LYS A 510 -28.44 -13.86 -7.75
CA LYS A 510 -27.95 -15.11 -8.35
C LYS A 510 -28.32 -16.31 -7.50
N LYS A 511 -28.95 -17.32 -8.12
CA LYS A 511 -29.31 -18.56 -7.42
C LYS A 511 -28.13 -19.54 -7.42
N ILE A 512 -27.51 -19.70 -6.26
CA ILE A 512 -26.43 -20.67 -6.03
C ILE A 512 -27.01 -22.07 -6.01
N SER A 513 -26.52 -22.95 -6.88
CA SER A 513 -26.98 -24.33 -7.02
C SER A 513 -26.08 -25.33 -6.29
N LYS A 514 -24.77 -25.07 -6.24
CA LYS A 514 -23.78 -25.87 -5.52
C LYS A 514 -22.62 -25.01 -5.06
N VAL A 515 -22.15 -25.27 -3.84
CA VAL A 515 -20.88 -24.75 -3.31
C VAL A 515 -19.98 -25.93 -3.04
N MET A 516 -18.82 -25.96 -3.69
CA MET A 516 -17.81 -27.01 -3.51
C MET A 516 -16.58 -26.40 -2.87
N GLU A 517 -16.25 -26.85 -1.66
CA GLU A 517 -15.01 -26.44 -1.00
C GLU A 517 -13.82 -27.27 -1.50
N THR A 518 -12.74 -26.59 -1.84
CA THR A 518 -11.54 -27.18 -2.43
C THR A 518 -10.30 -26.80 -1.63
N ASN A 519 -9.16 -27.40 -1.98
CA ASN A 519 -7.86 -26.93 -1.50
C ASN A 519 -7.50 -25.54 -2.07
N LEU A 520 -6.40 -24.95 -1.62
CA LEU A 520 -6.04 -23.56 -1.95
C LEU A 520 -5.95 -23.30 -3.47
N SER A 521 -5.36 -24.23 -4.22
CA SER A 521 -5.20 -24.16 -5.68
C SER A 521 -6.45 -24.58 -6.46
N ALA A 522 -7.55 -24.91 -5.78
CA ALA A 522 -8.82 -25.34 -6.34
C ALA A 522 -8.76 -26.59 -7.26
N ASN A 523 -7.76 -27.46 -7.08
CA ASN A 523 -7.58 -28.64 -7.93
C ASN A 523 -8.03 -29.96 -7.27
N GLN A 524 -8.39 -29.94 -5.99
CA GLN A 524 -8.90 -31.10 -5.25
C GLN A 524 -10.02 -30.70 -4.28
N GLU A 525 -11.06 -31.52 -4.15
CA GLU A 525 -12.10 -31.32 -3.13
C GLU A 525 -11.51 -31.45 -1.72
N ARG A 526 -11.91 -30.57 -0.81
CA ARG A 526 -11.37 -30.53 0.56
C ARG A 526 -11.56 -31.86 1.29
N ALA A 527 -12.75 -32.46 1.17
CA ALA A 527 -13.06 -33.73 1.82
C ALA A 527 -12.15 -34.89 1.35
N GLU A 528 -11.76 -34.90 0.08
CA GLU A 528 -10.85 -35.91 -0.47
C GLU A 528 -9.39 -35.67 -0.09
N MET A 529 -8.98 -34.39 0.02
CA MET A 529 -7.66 -34.01 0.52
C MET A 529 -7.47 -34.42 1.99
N GLU A 530 -8.43 -34.12 2.86
CA GLU A 530 -8.32 -34.40 4.30
C GLU A 530 -8.22 -35.91 4.59
N LYS A 531 -8.90 -36.77 3.79
CA LYS A 531 -8.78 -38.23 3.89
C LYS A 531 -7.36 -38.75 3.60
N LYS A 532 -6.56 -37.99 2.86
CA LYS A 532 -5.21 -38.37 2.41
C LYS A 532 -4.11 -37.70 3.24
N ARG A 533 -4.47 -36.91 4.25
CA ARG A 533 -3.50 -36.19 5.07
C ARG A 533 -2.64 -37.17 5.86
N LEU A 534 -1.33 -37.05 5.73
CA LEU A 534 -0.39 -37.87 6.48
C LEU A 534 -0.45 -37.51 7.97
N VAL A 535 -0.45 -38.52 8.82
CA VAL A 535 -0.35 -38.38 10.28
C VAL A 535 1.11 -38.59 10.67
N TRP A 536 1.73 -37.54 11.20
CA TRP A 536 3.12 -37.56 11.63
C TRP A 536 3.20 -37.73 13.14
N LYS A 537 4.26 -38.38 13.63
CA LYS A 537 4.65 -38.33 15.04
C LYS A 537 5.69 -37.23 15.17
N VAL A 538 5.33 -36.11 15.79
CA VAL A 538 6.22 -34.96 15.95
C VAL A 538 6.89 -35.04 17.32
N GLU A 539 8.20 -34.86 17.35
CA GLU A 539 8.95 -34.82 18.60
C GLU A 539 8.52 -33.62 19.46
N GLY A 540 8.25 -33.83 20.74
CA GLY A 540 7.85 -32.77 21.67
C GLY A 540 6.36 -32.39 21.64
N GLU A 541 5.54 -32.97 20.76
CA GLU A 541 4.08 -32.83 20.88
C GLU A 541 3.59 -33.56 22.14
N PRO A 542 2.91 -32.88 23.08
CA PRO A 542 2.14 -33.58 24.11
C PRO A 542 1.15 -34.48 23.38
N GLY A 543 0.98 -35.73 23.80
CA GLY A 543 0.20 -36.76 23.09
C GLY A 543 -1.32 -36.52 22.98
N GLY A 544 -1.77 -35.28 22.87
CA GLY A 544 -3.13 -34.87 22.51
C GLY A 544 -3.09 -33.87 21.35
N GLU A 545 -3.93 -34.10 20.35
CA GLU A 545 -4.11 -33.18 19.22
C GLU A 545 -4.44 -31.78 19.77
N THR A 546 -3.57 -30.79 19.52
CA THR A 546 -3.93 -29.39 19.69
C THR A 546 -5.11 -29.14 18.76
N GLN A 547 -6.32 -28.97 19.29
CA GLN A 547 -7.51 -28.72 18.46
C GLN A 547 -7.34 -27.38 17.75
N VAL A 548 -6.92 -27.44 16.49
CA VAL A 548 -6.90 -26.27 15.62
C VAL A 548 -8.35 -25.87 15.38
N ILE A 549 -8.71 -24.67 15.86
CA ILE A 549 -10.03 -24.09 15.64
C ILE A 549 -10.18 -23.84 14.13
N ARG A 550 -11.25 -24.39 13.54
CA ARG A 550 -11.53 -24.28 12.11
C ARG A 550 -12.99 -23.99 11.85
N GLY A 551 -13.30 -23.29 10.77
CA GLY A 551 -14.66 -23.08 10.31
C GLY A 551 -15.36 -24.40 9.93
N GLY A 552 -16.65 -24.50 10.27
CA GLY A 552 -17.46 -25.67 9.95
C GLY A 552 -17.74 -25.87 8.46
N PRO A 553 -18.29 -27.04 8.06
CA PRO A 553 -18.76 -27.27 6.70
C PRO A 553 -19.88 -26.28 6.33
N VAL A 554 -19.95 -25.90 5.05
CA VAL A 554 -20.99 -24.99 4.55
C VAL A 554 -22.32 -25.74 4.44
N ASP A 555 -23.35 -25.29 5.15
CA ASP A 555 -24.70 -25.83 5.03
C ASP A 555 -25.29 -25.43 3.65
N PRO A 556 -25.79 -26.39 2.84
CA PRO A 556 -26.26 -26.12 1.48
C PRO A 556 -27.58 -25.34 1.41
N LYS A 557 -28.33 -25.24 2.51
CA LYS A 557 -29.58 -24.47 2.61
C LYS A 557 -29.30 -23.04 3.08
N THR A 558 -28.45 -22.87 4.08
CA THR A 558 -28.17 -21.53 4.64
C THR A 558 -27.11 -20.79 3.82
N LEU A 559 -26.14 -21.51 3.25
CA LEU A 559 -25.01 -20.99 2.47
C LEU A 559 -24.18 -19.96 3.25
N VAL A 560 -23.85 -20.32 4.50
CA VAL A 560 -23.01 -19.52 5.39
C VAL A 560 -21.62 -20.17 5.50
N VAL A 561 -20.57 -19.40 5.26
CA VAL A 561 -19.18 -19.81 5.42
C VAL A 561 -18.67 -19.31 6.78
N GLU A 562 -18.16 -20.22 7.59
CA GLU A 562 -17.45 -19.89 8.83
C GLU A 562 -15.94 -19.80 8.57
N LEU A 563 -15.27 -18.81 9.13
CA LEU A 563 -13.81 -18.64 9.04
C LEU A 563 -13.26 -18.46 10.45
N ALA A 564 -12.32 -19.32 10.85
CA ALA A 564 -11.53 -19.13 12.05
C ALA A 564 -10.32 -18.22 11.77
N PRO A 565 -9.66 -17.66 12.81
CA PRO A 565 -8.43 -16.89 12.65
C PRO A 565 -7.41 -17.57 11.72
N MET A 566 -6.78 -16.76 10.85
CA MET A 566 -5.85 -17.17 9.80
C MET A 566 -6.35 -18.09 8.68
N GLU A 567 -7.59 -18.58 8.71
CA GLU A 567 -8.08 -19.47 7.66
C GLU A 567 -8.20 -18.76 6.30
N ILE A 568 -7.82 -19.47 5.24
CA ILE A 568 -8.25 -19.18 3.88
C ILE A 568 -9.09 -20.36 3.41
N ARG A 569 -10.32 -20.08 2.98
CA ARG A 569 -11.21 -21.10 2.41
C ARG A 569 -11.47 -20.80 0.94
N THR A 570 -11.35 -21.85 0.12
CA THR A 570 -11.48 -21.79 -1.34
C THR A 570 -12.74 -22.54 -1.77
N PHE A 571 -13.55 -21.91 -2.62
CA PHE A 571 -14.80 -22.46 -3.09
C PHE A 571 -14.92 -22.35 -4.60
N ILE A 572 -15.48 -23.38 -5.22
CA ILE A 572 -16.03 -23.33 -6.57
C ILE A 572 -17.56 -23.26 -6.43
N ILE A 573 -18.14 -22.16 -6.89
CA ILE A 573 -19.56 -21.85 -6.78
C ILE A 573 -20.23 -22.04 -8.14
N HIS A 574 -21.31 -22.79 -8.14
CA HIS A 574 -22.16 -23.01 -9.30
C HIS A 574 -23.43 -22.19 -9.16
N PHE A 575 -23.84 -21.53 -10.24
CA PHE A 575 -25.11 -20.83 -10.33
C PHE A 575 -26.07 -21.58 -11.26
N ASP A 576 -27.37 -21.43 -11.05
CA ASP A 576 -28.36 -21.92 -12.00
C ASP A 576 -28.26 -21.15 -13.34
N SER A 577 -28.18 -21.89 -14.45
CA SER A 577 -27.90 -21.37 -15.81
C SER A 577 -29.00 -20.47 -16.39
N SER A 578 -30.13 -20.29 -15.71
CA SER A 578 -31.27 -19.52 -16.20
C SER A 578 -31.13 -18.00 -16.10
N PHE A 579 -30.00 -17.48 -15.60
CA PHE A 579 -29.88 -16.05 -15.23
C PHE A 579 -28.81 -15.24 -15.97
N PHE A 580 -27.89 -15.85 -16.72
CA PHE A 580 -26.82 -15.11 -17.44
C PHE A 580 -27.28 -14.48 -18.79
N ARG A 581 -28.59 -14.24 -18.98
CA ARG A 581 -29.17 -13.71 -20.23
C ARG A 581 -29.99 -12.42 -20.07
N GLN A 582 -29.79 -11.63 -19.01
CA GLN A 582 -30.36 -10.29 -18.91
C GLN A 582 -29.31 -9.24 -18.64
#